data_AF-A0A7S2WQT6-F1
#
_entry.id   AF-A0A7S2WQT6-F1
#
_cell.length_a   1.000
_cell.length_b   1.000
_cell.length_c   1.000
_cell.angle_alpha   90.00
_cell.angle_beta   90.00
_cell.angle_gamma   90.00
#
_symmetry.space_group_name_H-M   'P 1'
#
loop_
_entity.id
_entity.type
_entity.pdbx_description
1 polymer ?
#
loop_
_entity_poly.entity_id
_entity_poly.type
_entity_poly.pdbx_seq_one_letter_code
_entity_poly.pdbx_strand_id
1 'polypeptide(L)'
;QTGSGKTYSMSGYEEKIAGESYSGDVHTDGLIPRSMSYIFNKIQQAKNNPSQGNGSFRVKASYCEIYNEQVYDLLNLTNHQSLQVRWNQNKGFFVQDLYLVEC
;
A
#
# COMPACT_ATOMS: atom_id res chain seq x y z
N GLN A 1 17.24 -5.11 16.07
CA GLN A 1 18.06 -6.02 15.25
C GLN A 1 17.73 -5.84 13.76
N THR A 2 18.71 -5.50 12.93
CA THR A 2 18.66 -5.53 11.46
C THR A 2 18.96 -6.95 10.95
N GLY A 3 18.64 -7.29 9.70
CA GLY A 3 18.92 -8.62 9.13
C GLY A 3 18.05 -9.78 9.64
N SER A 4 17.01 -9.51 10.43
CA SER A 4 16.11 -10.54 10.99
C SER A 4 14.95 -10.94 10.05
N GLY A 5 15.04 -10.64 8.75
CA GLY A 5 13.99 -10.99 7.77
C GLY A 5 12.72 -10.14 7.79
N LYS A 6 12.69 -8.98 8.46
CA LYS A 6 11.48 -8.12 8.51
C LYS A 6 10.99 -7.71 7.12
N THR A 7 11.88 -7.19 6.28
CA THR A 7 11.56 -6.81 4.90
C THR A 7 11.09 -8.02 4.10
N TYR A 8 11.74 -9.17 4.26
CA TYR A 8 11.33 -10.41 3.60
C TYR A 8 9.92 -10.84 4.01
N SER A 9 9.56 -10.74 5.29
CA SER A 9 8.19 -11.06 5.73
C SER A 9 7.16 -10.06 5.21
N MET A 10 7.49 -8.77 5.13
CA MET A 10 6.56 -7.72 4.70
C MET A 10 6.44 -7.62 3.16
N SER A 11 7.55 -7.43 2.47
CA SER A 11 7.62 -7.30 1.01
C SER A 11 7.68 -8.65 0.32
N GLY A 12 8.54 -9.56 0.78
CA GLY A 12 8.90 -10.78 0.05
C GLY A 12 10.23 -10.61 -0.70
N TYR A 13 10.36 -11.29 -1.84
CA TYR A 13 11.49 -11.10 -2.78
C TYR A 13 11.21 -9.89 -3.68
N GLU A 14 11.76 -8.73 -3.33
CA GLU A 14 11.47 -7.46 -4.01
C GLU A 14 11.87 -7.48 -5.49
N GLU A 15 12.94 -8.19 -5.86
CA GLU A 15 13.38 -8.33 -7.25
C GLU A 15 12.35 -9.02 -8.16
N LYS A 16 11.53 -9.93 -7.59
CA LYS A 16 10.46 -10.59 -8.34
C LYS A 16 9.22 -9.70 -8.47
N ILE A 17 8.91 -8.93 -7.42
CA ILE A 17 7.75 -8.04 -7.39
C ILE A 17 7.94 -6.84 -8.32
N ALA A 18 9.17 -6.35 -8.44
CA ALA A 18 9.52 -5.25 -9.33
C ALA A 18 9.53 -5.63 -10.83
N GLY A 19 9.41 -6.91 -11.17
CA GLY A 19 9.38 -7.37 -12.56
C GLY A 19 8.06 -7.05 -13.27
N GLU A 20 8.13 -6.67 -14.55
CA GLU A 20 6.96 -6.32 -15.37
C GLU A 20 5.93 -7.46 -15.50
N SER A 21 6.35 -8.71 -15.29
CA SER A 21 5.50 -9.91 -15.39
C SER A 21 4.96 -10.41 -14.05
N TYR A 22 5.00 -9.60 -12.98
CA TYR A 22 4.55 -10.03 -11.66
C TYR A 22 3.04 -10.31 -11.63
N SER A 23 2.69 -11.55 -11.28
CA SER A 23 1.29 -12.00 -11.15
C SER A 23 0.97 -12.59 -9.76
N GLY A 24 1.84 -12.34 -8.78
CA GLY A 24 1.82 -12.99 -7.46
C GLY A 24 2.48 -14.38 -7.45
N ASP A 25 3.15 -14.69 -6.33
CA ASP A 25 3.83 -15.97 -6.07
C ASP A 25 3.68 -16.37 -4.59
N VAL A 26 3.00 -17.48 -4.35
CA VAL A 26 2.69 -18.00 -2.99
C VAL A 26 3.94 -18.30 -2.17
N HIS A 27 5.10 -18.50 -2.78
CA HIS A 27 6.34 -18.79 -2.08
C HIS A 27 7.21 -17.56 -1.84
N THR A 28 7.12 -16.55 -2.70
CA THR A 28 8.01 -15.38 -2.63
C THR A 28 7.34 -14.08 -2.21
N ASP A 29 6.00 -14.03 -2.19
CA ASP A 29 5.26 -12.84 -1.77
C ASP A 29 5.29 -12.68 -0.24
N GLY A 30 5.57 -11.47 0.22
CA GLY A 30 5.40 -11.08 1.62
C GLY A 30 3.94 -10.77 1.98
N LEU A 31 3.74 -10.23 3.17
CA LEU A 31 2.41 -9.87 3.67
C LEU A 31 1.74 -8.78 2.81
N ILE A 32 2.46 -7.74 2.42
CA ILE A 32 1.91 -6.60 1.66
C ILE A 32 1.28 -7.06 0.32
N PRO A 33 2.01 -7.74 -0.59
CA PRO A 33 1.41 -8.21 -1.85
C PRO A 33 0.25 -9.19 -1.63
N ARG A 34 0.35 -10.09 -0.64
CA ARG A 34 -0.76 -11.02 -0.31
C ARG A 34 -2.02 -10.30 0.17
N SER A 35 -1.85 -9.26 1.00
CA SER A 35 -2.96 -8.44 1.47
C SER A 35 -3.64 -7.69 0.34
N MET A 36 -2.88 -7.16 -0.63
CA MET A 36 -3.45 -6.53 -1.83
C MET A 36 -4.29 -7.53 -2.64
N SER A 37 -3.74 -8.69 -2.97
CA SER A 37 -4.47 -9.76 -3.66
C SER A 37 -5.75 -10.16 -2.92
N TYR A 38 -5.69 -10.27 -1.60
CA TYR A 38 -6.86 -10.57 -0.78
C TYR A 38 -7.95 -9.49 -0.88
N ILE A 39 -7.59 -8.20 -0.77
CA ILE A 39 -8.53 -7.08 -0.86
C ILE A 39 -9.22 -7.07 -2.24
N PHE A 40 -8.46 -7.19 -3.33
CA PHE A 40 -9.03 -7.18 -4.68
C PHE A 40 -9.92 -8.40 -4.94
N ASN A 41 -9.55 -9.58 -4.44
CA ASN A 41 -10.40 -10.78 -4.50
C ASN A 41 -11.72 -10.56 -3.74
N LYS A 42 -11.69 -9.90 -2.58
CA LYS A 42 -12.92 -9.59 -1.83
C LYS A 42 -13.82 -8.59 -2.55
N ILE A 43 -13.23 -7.57 -3.18
CA ILE A 43 -13.99 -6.63 -4.03
C ILE A 43 -14.64 -7.36 -5.19
N GLN A 44 -13.94 -8.27 -5.86
CA GLN A 44 -14.49 -9.06 -6.97
C GLN A 44 -15.63 -9.98 -6.50
N GLN A 45 -15.47 -10.66 -5.37
CA GLN A 45 -16.52 -11.50 -4.79
C GLN A 45 -17.78 -10.68 -4.44
N ALA A 46 -17.61 -9.48 -3.88
CA ALA A 46 -18.72 -8.60 -3.56
C ALA A 46 -19.48 -8.16 -4.84
N LYS A 47 -18.76 -7.79 -5.90
CA LYS A 47 -19.35 -7.41 -7.19
C LYS A 47 -20.13 -8.55 -7.86
N ASN A 48 -19.72 -9.79 -7.65
CA ASN A 48 -20.33 -10.97 -8.25
C ASN A 48 -21.50 -11.55 -7.44
N ASN A 49 -21.81 -10.98 -6.26
CA ASN A 49 -22.86 -11.50 -5.38
C ASN A 49 -24.13 -10.63 -5.51
N PRO A 50 -25.21 -11.13 -6.15
CA PRO A 50 -26.46 -10.38 -6.33
C PRO A 50 -27.09 -9.92 -5.01
N SER A 51 -26.85 -10.67 -3.93
CA SER A 51 -27.38 -10.38 -2.59
C SER A 51 -26.66 -9.23 -1.88
N GLN A 52 -25.47 -8.82 -2.35
CA GLN A 52 -24.66 -7.74 -1.77
C GLN A 52 -24.89 -6.38 -2.46
N GLY A 53 -25.71 -6.33 -3.51
CA GLY A 53 -26.00 -5.13 -4.29
C GLY A 53 -24.84 -4.67 -5.21
N ASN A 54 -25.12 -3.69 -6.08
CA ASN A 54 -24.14 -3.13 -7.02
C ASN A 54 -23.33 -1.98 -6.39
N GLY A 55 -22.52 -2.28 -5.39
CA GLY A 55 -21.62 -1.30 -4.77
C GLY A 55 -20.47 -0.90 -5.71
N SER A 56 -20.20 0.41 -5.84
CA SER A 56 -18.97 0.89 -6.51
C SER A 56 -17.82 0.95 -5.51
N PHE A 57 -16.68 0.35 -5.85
CA PHE A 57 -15.45 0.41 -5.06
C PHE A 57 -14.43 1.28 -5.76
N ARG A 58 -13.75 2.13 -4.98
CA ARG A 58 -12.63 2.94 -5.45
C ARG A 58 -11.45 2.69 -4.50
N VAL A 59 -10.37 2.15 -5.05
CA VAL A 59 -9.17 1.80 -4.27
C VAL A 59 -8.12 2.85 -4.52
N LYS A 60 -7.51 3.33 -3.44
CA LYS A 60 -6.39 4.26 -3.51
C LYS A 60 -5.29 3.79 -2.58
N ALA A 61 -4.05 4.05 -2.95
CA ALA A 61 -2.88 3.75 -2.15
C ALA A 61 -2.00 4.99 -1.99
N SER A 62 -1.35 5.07 -0.84
CA SER A 62 -0.29 6.03 -0.54
C SER A 62 0.87 5.26 0.09
N TYR A 63 2.12 5.66 -0.17
CA TYR A 63 3.29 5.00 0.39
C TYR A 63 4.30 6.04 0.88
N CYS A 64 4.75 5.91 2.12
CA CYS A 64 5.67 6.86 2.74
C CYS A 64 6.71 6.14 3.59
N GLU A 65 7.87 6.79 3.74
CA GLU A 65 8.95 6.38 4.63
C GLU A 65 9.07 7.36 5.79
N ILE A 66 9.35 6.85 6.99
CA ILE A 66 9.76 7.68 8.13
C ILE A 66 11.25 7.48 8.33
N TYR A 67 12.03 8.52 8.03
CA TYR A 67 13.49 8.50 8.16
C TYR A 67 13.95 9.73 8.92
N ASN A 68 14.77 9.53 9.96
CA ASN A 68 15.23 10.60 10.84
C ASN A 68 14.07 11.49 11.36
N GLU A 69 12.99 10.85 11.80
CA GLU A 69 11.77 11.52 12.31
C GLU A 69 11.05 12.43 11.29
N GLN A 70 11.42 12.34 10.01
CA GLN A 70 10.79 13.05 8.91
C GLN A 70 10.02 12.07 8.02
N VAL A 71 8.88 12.49 7.49
CA VAL A 71 8.05 11.68 6.58
C VAL A 71 8.39 12.03 5.14
N TYR A 72 8.61 11.05 4.28
CA TYR A 72 8.88 11.22 2.85
C TYR A 72 7.88 10.45 2.03
N ASP A 73 7.42 11.03 0.92
CA ASP A 73 6.55 10.37 -0.03
C ASP A 73 7.35 9.45 -0.96
N LEU A 74 6.96 8.18 -1.05
CA LEU A 74 7.64 7.19 -1.91
C LEU A 74 7.00 7.08 -3.30
N LEU A 75 5.82 7.68 -3.52
CA LEU A 75 5.11 7.66 -4.79
C LEU A 75 5.26 8.98 -5.56
N ASN A 76 5.56 10.09 -4.87
CA ASN A 76 5.86 11.37 -5.50
C ASN A 76 7.36 11.49 -5.83
N LEU A 77 7.76 10.98 -6.99
CA LEU A 77 9.15 11.03 -7.46
C LEU A 77 9.68 12.44 -7.77
N THR A 78 8.81 13.46 -7.77
CA THR A 78 9.19 14.84 -8.10
C THR A 78 9.47 15.70 -6.88
N ASN A 79 8.96 15.31 -5.70
CA ASN A 79 9.11 16.07 -4.47
C ASN A 79 9.85 15.23 -3.42
N HIS A 80 11.07 15.65 -3.10
CA HIS A 80 11.91 15.01 -2.09
C HIS A 80 11.90 15.74 -0.73
N GLN A 81 11.02 16.73 -0.56
CA GLN A 81 10.87 17.41 0.73
C GLN A 81 10.11 16.54 1.73
N SER A 82 10.44 16.70 3.01
CA SER A 82 9.68 16.03 4.06
C SER A 82 8.26 16.60 4.18
N LEU A 83 7.32 15.70 4.43
CA LEU A 83 5.91 16.01 4.62
C LEU A 83 5.60 16.25 6.09
N GLN A 84 4.64 17.13 6.35
CA GLN A 84 4.22 17.49 7.70
C GLN A 84 3.13 16.55 8.20
N VAL A 85 3.30 16.01 9.41
CA VAL A 85 2.22 15.32 10.12
C VAL A 85 1.35 16.37 10.81
N ARG A 86 0.04 16.34 10.55
CA ARG A 86 -0.95 17.24 11.14
C ARG A 86 -2.06 16.47 11.82
N TRP A 87 -2.86 17.17 12.61
CA TRP A 87 -4.04 16.62 13.27
C TRP A 87 -5.26 17.50 13.01
N ASN A 88 -6.43 16.89 12.83
CA ASN A 88 -7.71 17.58 12.95
C ASN A 88 -8.78 16.65 13.51
N GLN A 89 -9.89 17.23 13.99
CA GLN A 89 -10.96 16.50 14.66
C GLN A 89 -11.65 15.42 13.78
N ASN A 90 -11.71 15.63 12.46
CA ASN A 90 -12.44 14.74 11.55
C ASN A 90 -11.60 13.58 11.02
N LYS A 91 -10.28 13.79 10.87
CA LYS A 91 -9.35 12.84 10.24
C LYS A 91 -8.34 12.21 11.22
N GLY A 92 -8.24 12.72 12.44
CA GLY A 92 -7.16 12.36 13.34
C GLY A 92 -5.81 12.87 12.83
N PHE A 93 -4.74 12.11 13.11
CA PHE A 93 -3.42 12.38 12.54
C PHE A 93 -3.37 11.99 11.06
N PHE A 94 -2.79 12.84 10.24
CA PHE A 94 -2.61 12.61 8.81
C PHE A 94 -1.32 13.26 8.31
N VAL A 95 -0.77 12.73 7.22
CA VAL A 95 0.36 13.33 6.52
C VAL A 95 -0.20 14.32 5.50
N GLN A 96 0.15 15.60 5.64
CA GLN A 96 -0.26 16.63 4.69
C GLN A 96 0.44 16.39 3.35
N ASP A 97 -0.30 16.55 2.25
CA ASP A 97 0.21 16.48 0.87
C ASP A 97 0.78 15.11 0.45
N LEU A 98 0.50 14.06 1.23
CA LEU A 98 0.83 12.68 0.86
C LEU A 98 0.07 12.26 -0.40
N TYR A 99 0.82 11.78 -1.39
CA TYR A 99 0.30 11.41 -2.69
C TYR A 99 -0.57 10.15 -2.61
N LEU A 100 -1.72 10.23 -3.28
CA LEU A 100 -2.72 9.18 -3.36
C LEU A 100 -2.86 8.74 -4.81
N VAL A 101 -2.52 7.50 -5.11
CA VAL A 101 -2.63 6.88 -6.43
C VAL A 101 -3.92 6.07 -6.48
N GLU A 102 -4.70 6.21 -7.55
CA GLU A 102 -5.84 5.33 -7.84
C GLU A 102 -5.33 3.97 -8.34
N CYS A 103 -5.85 2.89 -7.77
CA CYS A 103 -5.46 1.51 -8.09
C CYS A 103 -6.50 0.79 -8.95
#